data_AF-A0A7C4SB31-F1
#
_entry.id   AF-A0A7C4SB31-F1
#
_cell.length_a   1.000
_cell.length_b   1.000
_cell.length_c   1.000
_cell.angle_alpha   90.00
_cell.angle_beta   90.00
_cell.angle_gamma   90.00
#
_symmetry.space_group_name_H-M   'P 1'
#
loop_
_entity.id
_entity.type
_entity.pdbx_description
1 polymer ?
#
loop_
_entity_poly.entity_id
_entity_poly.type
_entity_poly.pdbx_seq_one_letter_code
_entity_poly.pdbx_strand_id
1 'polypeptide(L)'
;MKDVVLYTVVPKLPERLEILEEIARNIWFSWNLEAIDLFRSLDQNLWEETGHNPVAMLGRLRVERMEELLEDEGFLLEMERIGAEFRRYLKE
;
A
#
# COMPACT_ATOMS: atom_id res chain seq x y z
N MET A 1 2.45 -8.46 36.41
CA MET A 1 2.72 -7.92 35.05
C MET A 1 1.37 -7.65 34.40
N LYS A 2 1.13 -6.45 33.86
CA LYS A 2 -0.05 -6.21 33.03
C LYS A 2 0.26 -6.72 31.63
N ASP A 3 -0.63 -7.56 31.09
CA ASP A 3 -0.55 -7.99 29.71
C ASP A 3 -0.76 -6.78 28.80
N VAL A 4 0.27 -6.43 28.03
CA VAL A 4 0.18 -5.40 26.99
C VAL A 4 -0.37 -6.07 25.75
N VAL A 5 -1.64 -5.79 25.43
CA VAL A 5 -2.24 -6.21 24.17
C VAL A 5 -1.97 -5.12 23.13
N LEU A 6 -1.21 -5.46 22.10
CA LEU A 6 -0.95 -4.57 20.97
C LEU A 6 -2.16 -4.60 20.03
N TYR A 7 -2.79 -3.45 19.86
CA TYR A 7 -3.82 -3.24 18.84
C TYR A 7 -3.26 -2.33 17.76
N THR A 8 -3.16 -2.82 16.53
CA THR A 8 -2.84 -1.98 15.36
C THR A 8 -4.13 -1.40 14.84
N VAL A 9 -4.36 -0.11 15.06
CA VAL A 9 -5.44 0.62 14.39
C VAL A 9 -4.94 0.95 12.99
N VAL A 10 -5.47 0.24 11.98
CA VAL A 10 -5.21 0.57 10.57
C VAL A 10 -6.17 1.70 10.19
N PRO A 11 -5.68 2.90 9.82
CA PRO A 11 -6.55 3.93 9.27
C PRO A 11 -7.25 3.37 8.03
N LYS A 12 -8.56 3.57 7.94
CA LYS A 12 -9.30 3.15 6.73
C LYS A 12 -8.76 3.96 5.55
N LEU A 13 -8.21 3.29 4.55
CA LEU A 13 -7.78 3.94 3.34
C LEU A 13 -8.97 4.63 2.64
N PRO A 14 -8.77 5.82 2.04
CA PRO A 14 -9.75 6.40 1.13
C PRO A 14 -10.10 5.42 0.01
N GLU A 15 -11.34 5.45 -0.46
CA GLU A 15 -11.86 4.52 -1.49
C GLU A 15 -10.98 4.48 -2.75
N ARG A 16 -10.43 5.63 -3.16
CA ARG A 16 -9.50 5.72 -4.29
C ARG A 16 -8.21 4.92 -4.12
N LEU A 17 -7.76 4.68 -2.89
CA LEU A 17 -6.50 3.98 -2.58
C LEU A 17 -6.73 2.52 -2.15
N GLU A 18 -7.98 2.03 -2.17
CA GLU A 18 -8.35 0.70 -1.67
C GLU A 18 -7.61 -0.44 -2.39
N ILE A 19 -7.30 -0.24 -3.67
CA ILE A 19 -6.52 -1.21 -4.47
C ILE A 19 -5.13 -1.50 -3.89
N LEU A 20 -4.52 -0.55 -3.16
CA LEU A 20 -3.25 -0.77 -2.49
C LEU A 20 -3.37 -1.82 -1.38
N GLU A 21 -4.49 -1.83 -0.66
CA GLU A 21 -4.73 -2.85 0.38
C GLU A 21 -4.91 -4.24 -0.24
N GLU A 22 -5.64 -4.32 -1.35
CA GLU A 22 -5.82 -5.59 -2.08
C GLU A 22 -4.48 -6.15 -2.56
N ILE A 23 -3.64 -5.31 -3.18
CA ILE A 23 -2.30 -5.70 -3.65
C ILE A 23 -1.41 -6.09 -2.44
N ALA A 24 -1.41 -5.30 -1.37
CA ALA A 24 -0.58 -5.53 -0.19
C ALA A 24 -0.86 -6.88 0.50
N ARG A 25 -2.11 -7.35 0.42
CA ARG A 25 -2.55 -8.63 1.02
C ARG A 25 -2.35 -9.84 0.11
N ASN A 26 -1.88 -9.65 -1.11
CA ASN A 26 -1.66 -10.73 -2.06
C ASN A 26 -0.17 -10.93 -2.36
N ILE A 27 0.33 -12.15 -2.24
CA ILE A 27 1.76 -12.44 -2.44
C ILE A 27 2.29 -12.09 -3.85
N TRP A 28 1.41 -11.89 -4.82
CA TRP A 28 1.72 -11.40 -6.16
C TRP A 28 2.62 -10.16 -6.16
N PHE A 29 2.46 -9.23 -5.22
CA PHE A 29 3.31 -8.04 -5.15
C PHE A 29 4.80 -8.40 -5.01
N SER A 30 5.12 -9.48 -4.30
CA SER A 30 6.49 -9.81 -3.90
C SER A 30 7.42 -10.19 -5.05
N TRP A 31 6.86 -10.52 -6.22
CA TRP A 31 7.61 -10.83 -7.44
C TRP A 31 7.25 -9.90 -8.61
N ASN A 32 6.38 -8.91 -8.40
CA ASN A 32 6.08 -7.88 -9.38
C ASN A 32 6.87 -6.61 -9.05
N LEU A 33 7.87 -6.29 -9.89
CA LEU A 33 8.76 -5.15 -9.66
C LEU A 33 8.01 -3.81 -9.67
N GLU A 34 7.00 -3.68 -10.52
CA GLU A 34 6.21 -2.45 -10.62
C GLU A 34 5.36 -2.25 -9.36
N ALA A 35 4.78 -3.32 -8.81
CA ALA A 35 4.07 -3.27 -7.53
C ALA A 35 5.01 -2.91 -6.36
N ILE A 36 6.24 -3.44 -6.35
CA ILE A 36 7.26 -3.07 -5.36
C ILE A 36 7.62 -1.58 -5.48
N ASP A 37 7.83 -1.09 -6.69
CA ASP A 37 8.15 0.31 -6.95
C ASP A 37 6.98 1.25 -6.60
N LEU A 38 5.73 0.79 -6.78
CA LEU A 38 4.53 1.49 -6.33
C LEU A 38 4.50 1.66 -4.81
N PHE A 39 4.81 0.60 -4.04
CA PHE A 39 4.89 0.75 -2.57
C PHE A 39 6.08 1.61 -2.15
N ARG A 40 7.22 1.50 -2.84
CA ARG A 40 8.38 2.35 -2.54
C ARG A 40 8.09 3.84 -2.82
N SER A 41 7.29 4.15 -3.84
CA SER A 41 6.95 5.54 -4.21
C SER A 41 5.97 6.21 -3.25
N LEU A 42 5.17 5.43 -2.49
CA LEU A 42 4.32 5.96 -1.42
C LEU A 42 5.13 6.77 -0.40
N ASP A 43 6.17 6.15 0.16
CA ASP A 43 7.13 6.74 1.09
C ASP A 43 8.34 5.81 1.20
N GLN A 44 9.47 6.24 0.65
CA GLN A 44 10.68 5.42 0.60
C GLN A 44 11.22 5.10 2.01
N ASN A 45 11.15 6.05 2.95
CA ASN A 45 11.67 5.81 4.29
C ASN A 45 10.78 4.82 5.03
N LEU A 46 9.45 4.99 4.92
CA LEU A 46 8.51 4.08 5.56
C LEU A 46 8.57 2.67 4.96
N TRP A 47 8.86 2.55 3.67
CA TRP A 47 9.09 1.26 3.01
C TRP A 47 10.27 0.50 3.63
N GLU A 48 11.39 1.18 3.88
CA GLU A 48 12.56 0.60 4.55
C GLU A 48 12.27 0.31 6.04
N GLU A 49 11.65 1.24 6.77
CA GLU A 49 11.32 1.09 8.19
C GLU A 49 10.35 -0.06 8.49
N THR A 50 9.50 -0.40 7.52
CA THR A 50 8.56 -1.53 7.63
C THR A 50 9.14 -2.84 7.12
N GLY A 51 10.41 -2.84 6.67
CA GLY A 51 11.09 -4.03 6.16
C GLY A 51 10.42 -4.57 4.91
N HIS A 52 9.99 -3.68 4.01
CA HIS A 52 9.32 -4.05 2.76
C HIS A 52 7.98 -4.77 2.94
N ASN A 53 7.28 -4.46 4.04
CA ASN A 53 5.95 -5.02 4.32
C ASN A 53 4.87 -3.98 3.97
N PRO A 54 4.16 -4.13 2.83
CA PRO A 54 3.17 -3.14 2.40
C PRO A 54 1.97 -3.05 3.34
N VAL A 55 1.56 -4.14 3.99
CA VAL A 55 0.46 -4.10 4.98
C VAL A 55 0.86 -3.26 6.20
N ALA A 56 2.08 -3.45 6.70
CA ALA A 56 2.59 -2.64 7.81
C ALA A 56 2.80 -1.18 7.41
N MET A 57 3.22 -0.93 6.17
CA MET A 57 3.39 0.40 5.60
C MET A 57 2.06 1.17 5.54
N LEU A 58 1.03 0.58 4.95
CA LEU A 58 -0.29 1.23 4.83
C LEU A 58 -0.89 1.53 6.22
N GLY A 59 -0.67 0.64 7.20
CA GLY A 59 -1.10 0.87 8.59
C GLY A 59 -0.35 1.99 9.33
N ARG A 60 0.80 2.45 8.81
CA ARG A 60 1.61 3.53 9.37
C ARG A 60 1.62 4.79 8.51
N LEU A 61 0.93 4.76 7.37
CA LEU A 61 0.87 5.88 6.45
C LEU A 61 0.10 7.04 7.11
N ARG A 62 0.72 8.23 7.10
CA ARG A 62 0.13 9.43 7.70
C ARG A 62 -1.04 9.93 6.85
N VAL A 63 -2.03 10.54 7.49
CA VAL A 63 -3.23 11.07 6.82
C VAL A 63 -2.85 12.12 5.79
N GLU A 64 -1.93 13.03 6.14
CA GLU A 64 -1.47 14.09 5.25
C GLU A 64 -0.82 13.50 3.99
N ARG A 65 -0.08 12.39 4.13
CA ARG A 65 0.52 11.71 2.97
C ARG A 65 -0.53 11.05 2.10
N MET A 66 -1.59 10.49 2.68
CA MET A 66 -2.72 9.98 1.90
C MET A 66 -3.43 11.09 1.12
N GLU A 67 -3.61 12.27 1.71
CA GLU A 67 -4.19 13.43 1.04
C GLU A 67 -3.32 13.90 -0.13
N GLU A 68 -2.00 13.99 0.05
CA GLU A 68 -1.06 14.29 -1.04
C GLU A 68 -1.18 13.29 -2.20
N LEU A 69 -1.25 11.99 -1.90
CA LEU A 69 -1.39 10.94 -2.92
C LEU A 69 -2.72 11.00 -3.67
N LEU A 70 -3.78 11.52 -3.04
CA LEU A 70 -5.07 11.73 -3.70
C LEU A 70 -5.07 12.89 -4.70
N GLU A 71 -4.09 13.80 -4.58
CA GLU A 71 -3.88 14.94 -5.49
C GLU A 71 -2.79 14.65 -6.55
N ASP A 72 -1.97 13.62 -6.35
CA ASP A 72 -0.93 13.20 -7.31
C ASP A 72 -1.51 12.34 -8.44
N GLU A 73 -1.88 12.99 -9.54
CA GLU A 73 -2.41 12.30 -10.74
C GLU A 73 -1.44 11.27 -11.33
N GLY A 74 -0.13 11.50 -11.23
CA GLY A 74 0.88 10.59 -11.74
C GLY A 74 0.91 9.29 -10.95
N PHE A 75 0.88 9.41 -9.62
CA PHE A 75 0.77 8.26 -8.72
C PHE A 75 -0.53 7.49 -8.96
N LEU A 76 -1.68 8.19 -9.04
CA LEU A 76 -2.98 7.56 -9.22
C LEU A 76 -3.06 6.78 -10.55
N LEU A 77 -2.54 7.34 -11.64
CA LEU A 77 -2.53 6.66 -12.94
C LEU A 77 -1.69 5.37 -12.89
N GLU A 78 -0.52 5.43 -12.26
CA GLU A 78 0.36 4.28 -12.11
C GLU A 78 -0.27 3.19 -11.21
N MET A 79 -0.86 3.60 -10.09
CA MET A 79 -1.62 2.71 -9.21
C MET A 79 -2.79 2.03 -9.93
N GLU A 80 -3.56 2.77 -10.72
CA GLU A 80 -4.67 2.21 -11.50
C GLU A 80 -4.19 1.21 -12.55
N ARG A 81 -3.08 1.50 -13.24
CA ARG A 81 -2.46 0.62 -14.23
C ARG A 81 -2.01 -0.70 -13.60
N ILE A 82 -1.26 -0.63 -12.50
CA ILE A 82 -0.80 -1.81 -11.75
C ILE A 82 -1.99 -2.57 -11.15
N GLY A 83 -3.00 -1.86 -10.64
CA GLY A 83 -4.24 -2.45 -10.16
C GLY A 83 -5.01 -3.20 -11.24
N ALA A 84 -5.00 -2.72 -12.48
CA ALA A 84 -5.60 -3.43 -13.61
C ALA A 84 -4.82 -4.70 -13.98
N GLU A 85 -3.49 -4.67 -13.88
CA GLU A 85 -2.64 -5.86 -14.05
C GLU A 85 -2.90 -6.89 -12.95
N PHE A 86 -2.94 -6.46 -11.69
CA PHE A 86 -3.28 -7.30 -10.55
C PHE A 86 -4.64 -8.00 -10.75
N ARG A 87 -5.67 -7.24 -11.15
CA ARG A 87 -7.00 -7.80 -11.46
C ARG A 87 -7.00 -8.75 -12.65
N ARG A 88 -6.06 -8.63 -13.59
CA ARG A 88 -5.89 -9.58 -14.69
C ARG A 88 -5.29 -10.87 -14.16
N TYR A 89 -4.22 -10.79 -13.37
CA TYR A 89 -3.58 -11.93 -12.72
C TYR A 89 -4.56 -12.76 -11.88
N LEU A 90 -5.47 -12.12 -11.12
CA LEU A 90 -6.47 -12.85 -10.33
C LEU A 90 -7.52 -13.63 -11.15
N LYS A 91 -7.64 -13.36 -12.45
CA LYS A 91 -8.59 -14.02 -13.34
C LYS A 91 -7.97 -15.16 -14.15
N GLU A 92 -6.65 -15.32 -14.07
CA GLU A 92 -5.89 -16.43 -14.67
C GLU A 92 -5.93 -17.66 -13.76
#